data_AF-A0A1S3MZD8-F1
#
_entry.id   AF-A0A1S3MZD8-F1
#
_cell.length_a   1.000
_cell.length_b   1.000
_cell.length_c   1.000
_cell.angle_alpha   90.00
_cell.angle_beta   90.00
_cell.angle_gamma   90.00
#
_symmetry.space_group_name_H-M   'P 1'
#
loop_
_entity.id
_entity.type
_entity.pdbx_description
1 polymer ?
#
loop_
_entity_poly.entity_id
_entity_poly.type
_entity_poly.pdbx_seq_one_letter_code
_entity_poly.pdbx_strand_id
1 'polypeptide(L)'
;MREWWLLVGLLCIPLLAVYLHIPPPQLSPALLTWRSAGAFFTFRSNNIFYRDMETLWPWNCATVHMICGPLDPVNPHPQFIFLYQKLVQRSTVSVLDEHISHYPQLEDPAGFLTAYFSFINAF
;
A
#
# COMPACT_ATOMS: atom_id res chain seq x y z
N MET A 1 23.55 51.23 5.58
CA MET A 1 23.39 50.01 4.75
C MET A 1 24.21 48.79 5.21
N ARG A 2 25.03 48.85 6.27
CA ARG A 2 25.99 47.78 6.61
C ARG A 2 25.52 46.74 7.66
N GLU A 3 24.41 46.99 8.36
CA GLU A 3 24.01 46.20 9.54
C GLU A 3 22.60 45.57 9.44
N TRP A 4 21.92 45.70 8.30
CA TRP A 4 20.55 45.20 8.14
C TRP A 4 20.44 43.68 8.26
N TRP A 5 21.49 42.94 7.88
CA TRP A 5 21.58 41.49 8.07
C TRP A 5 21.57 41.08 9.55
N LEU A 6 22.07 41.94 10.46
CA LEU A 6 21.99 41.69 11.90
C LEU A 6 20.54 41.75 12.39
N LEU A 7 19.74 42.70 11.88
CA LEU A 7 18.31 42.80 12.18
C LEU A 7 17.54 41.60 11.62
N VAL A 8 17.87 41.15 10.41
CA VAL A 8 17.29 39.94 9.82
C VAL A 8 17.63 38.72 10.66
N GLY A 9 18.90 38.54 11.04
CA GLY A 9 19.31 37.44 11.92
C GLY A 9 18.63 37.48 13.28
N LEU A 10 18.54 38.67 13.88
CA LEU A 10 17.92 38.89 15.20
C LEU A 10 16.40 38.62 15.18
N LEU A 11 15.74 38.72 14.03
CA LEU A 11 14.33 38.34 13.86
C LEU A 11 14.17 36.87 13.47
N CYS A 12 14.95 36.38 12.50
CA CYS A 12 14.80 35.04 11.94
C CYS A 12 15.25 33.94 12.89
N ILE A 13 16.31 34.14 13.69
CA ILE A 13 16.81 33.12 14.61
C ILE A 13 15.78 32.82 15.71
N PRO A 14 15.17 33.81 16.39
CA PRO A 14 14.09 33.54 17.34
C PRO A 14 12.87 32.90 16.70
N LEU A 15 12.47 33.32 15.50
CA LEU A 15 11.33 32.73 14.79
C LEU A 15 11.59 31.26 14.41
N LEU A 16 12.80 30.95 13.94
CA LEU A 16 13.21 29.59 13.65
C LEU A 16 13.29 28.75 14.93
N ALA A 17 13.85 29.31 16.01
CA ALA A 17 13.90 28.66 17.30
C ALA A 17 12.48 28.35 17.81
N VAL A 18 11.55 29.31 17.72
CA VAL A 18 10.14 29.10 18.06
C VAL A 18 9.57 27.98 17.19
N TYR A 19 9.70 28.07 15.86
CA TYR A 19 9.17 27.07 14.92
C TYR A 19 9.65 25.64 15.23
N LEU A 20 10.95 25.46 15.50
CA LEU A 20 11.54 24.17 15.82
C LEU A 20 11.11 23.63 17.19
N HIS A 21 10.64 24.50 18.10
CA HIS A 21 10.11 24.12 19.41
C HIS A 21 8.58 24.05 19.44
N ILE A 22 7.88 24.32 18.33
CA ILE A 22 6.44 24.07 18.25
C ILE A 22 6.23 22.55 18.33
N PRO A 23 5.52 22.04 19.34
CA PRO A 23 5.24 20.62 19.40
C PRO A 23 4.39 20.21 18.19
N PRO A 24 4.52 18.98 17.69
CA PRO A 24 3.64 18.48 16.65
C PRO A 24 2.18 18.73 17.04
N PRO A 25 1.33 19.20 16.10
CA PRO A 25 -0.07 19.43 16.41
C PRO A 25 -0.70 18.13 16.89
N GLN A 26 -1.61 18.24 17.87
CA GLN A 26 -2.38 17.09 18.31
C GLN A 26 -3.19 16.54 17.14
N LEU A 27 -3.31 15.22 17.08
CA LEU A 27 -4.13 14.57 16.06
C LEU A 27 -5.58 15.03 16.21
N SER A 28 -6.25 15.30 15.09
CA SER A 28 -7.68 15.62 15.11
C SER A 28 -8.48 14.42 15.66
N PRO A 29 -9.70 14.63 16.18
CA PRO A 29 -10.55 13.54 16.65
C PRO A 29 -10.73 12.44 15.60
N ALA A 30 -10.94 12.81 14.34
CA ALA A 30 -11.06 11.85 13.23
C ALA A 30 -9.80 11.01 13.03
N LEU A 31 -8.62 11.63 13.14
CA LEU A 31 -7.34 10.95 12.98
C LEU A 31 -6.99 10.08 14.20
N LEU A 32 -7.39 10.50 15.41
CA LEU A 32 -7.32 9.68 16.62
C LEU A 32 -8.19 8.43 16.49
N THR A 33 -9.46 8.59 16.12
CA THR A 33 -10.38 7.46 15.86
C THR A 33 -9.85 6.55 14.75
N TRP A 34 -9.24 7.13 13.71
CA TRP A 34 -8.67 6.34 12.62
C TRP A 34 -7.50 5.48 13.12
N ARG A 35 -6.54 6.11 13.80
CA ARG A 35 -5.33 5.46 14.32
C ARG A 35 -5.64 4.45 15.44
N SER A 36 -6.63 4.72 16.28
CA SER A 36 -6.99 3.82 17.39
C SER A 36 -7.66 2.52 16.96
N ALA A 37 -8.14 2.42 15.73
CA ALA A 37 -8.75 1.19 15.22
C ALA A 37 -7.77 0.29 14.45
N GLY A 38 -6.47 0.64 14.41
CA GLY A 38 -5.43 -0.23 13.88
C GLY A 38 -4.50 -0.75 14.97
N ALA A 39 -3.50 -1.51 14.56
CA ALA A 39 -2.44 -2.05 15.41
C ALA A 39 -1.06 -1.77 14.79
N PHE A 40 0.00 -2.08 15.54
CA PHE A 40 1.37 -1.97 15.07
C PHE A 40 2.05 -3.33 15.14
N PHE A 41 2.88 -3.66 14.15
CA PHE A 41 3.84 -4.75 14.23
C PHE A 41 5.25 -4.24 13.96
N THR A 42 6.26 -4.95 14.46
CA THR A 42 7.66 -4.56 14.29
C THR A 42 8.29 -5.34 13.14
N PHE A 43 8.87 -4.65 12.17
CA PHE A 43 9.63 -5.24 11.08
C PHE A 43 10.95 -4.50 10.91
N ARG A 44 12.08 -5.23 11.05
CA ARG A 44 13.44 -4.66 10.95
C ARG A 44 13.62 -3.38 11.79
N SER A 45 13.17 -3.43 13.05
CA SER A 45 13.20 -2.30 13.99
C SER A 45 12.28 -1.11 13.66
N ASN A 46 11.42 -1.24 12.65
CA ASN A 46 10.41 -0.23 12.32
C ASN A 46 9.04 -0.69 12.82
N ASN A 47 8.31 0.20 13.47
CA ASN A 47 6.91 -0.04 13.84
C ASN A 47 6.02 0.30 12.65
N ILE A 48 5.45 -0.72 12.04
CA ILE A 48 4.53 -0.60 10.91
C ILE A 48 3.12 -0.59 11.44
N PHE A 49 2.41 0.52 11.23
CA PHE A 49 0.98 0.60 11.47
C PHE A 49 0.22 -0.19 10.41
N TYR A 50 -0.77 -0.97 10.83
CA TYR A 50 -1.74 -1.58 9.94
C TYR A 50 -3.13 -1.47 10.58
N ARG A 51 -4.16 -1.47 9.74
CA ARG A 51 -5.56 -1.51 10.17
C ARG A 51 -6.22 -2.62 9.39
N ASP A 52 -6.66 -3.65 10.09
CA ASP A 52 -7.50 -4.68 9.50
C ASP A 52 -8.95 -4.21 9.51
N MET A 53 -9.73 -4.63 8.51
CA MET A 53 -11.17 -4.39 8.46
C MET A 53 -11.87 -5.49 9.28
N GLU A 54 -11.68 -5.49 10.60
CA GLU A 54 -12.18 -6.55 11.50
C GLU A 54 -13.73 -6.61 11.65
N THR A 55 -14.50 -5.82 10.89
CA THR A 55 -15.97 -5.71 11.07
C THR A 55 -16.84 -5.97 9.83
N LEU A 56 -16.35 -6.67 8.79
CA LEU A 56 -17.24 -7.14 7.71
C LEU A 56 -17.15 -8.62 7.29
N TRP A 57 -16.38 -9.48 7.95
CA TRP A 57 -16.67 -10.92 7.91
C TRP A 57 -15.87 -11.66 8.99
N PRO A 58 -16.49 -12.54 9.81
CA PRO A 58 -15.71 -13.37 10.70
C PRO A 58 -14.90 -14.34 9.82
N TRP A 59 -13.58 -14.35 10.00
CA TRP A 59 -12.61 -15.18 9.28
C TRP A 59 -12.29 -14.73 7.85
N ASN A 60 -11.06 -14.27 7.64
CA ASN A 60 -10.16 -14.50 6.49
C ASN A 60 -10.63 -15.44 5.33
N CYS A 61 -11.80 -15.16 4.71
CA CYS A 61 -12.49 -16.06 3.78
C CYS A 61 -12.74 -15.45 2.40
N ALA A 62 -12.29 -14.24 2.12
CA ALA A 62 -12.37 -13.71 0.76
C ALA A 62 -11.38 -14.49 -0.12
N THR A 63 -11.91 -15.24 -1.09
CA THR A 63 -11.08 -15.86 -2.12
C THR A 63 -10.42 -14.74 -2.91
N VAL A 64 -9.08 -14.77 -3.02
CA VAL A 64 -8.34 -13.79 -3.82
C VAL A 64 -7.97 -14.43 -5.16
N HIS A 65 -8.25 -13.73 -6.26
CA HIS A 65 -7.85 -14.17 -7.59
C HIS A 65 -6.77 -13.23 -8.15
N MET A 66 -5.65 -13.80 -8.56
CA MET A 66 -4.59 -13.05 -9.24
C MET A 66 -4.66 -13.29 -10.74
N ILE A 67 -4.76 -12.22 -11.52
CA ILE A 67 -4.67 -12.24 -12.98
C ILE A 67 -3.37 -11.54 -13.36
N CYS A 68 -2.44 -12.23 -14.02
CA CYS A 68 -1.11 -11.71 -14.33
C CYS A 68 -0.58 -12.16 -15.68
N GLY A 69 0.30 -11.36 -16.27
CA GLY A 69 1.07 -11.71 -17.46
C GLY A 69 2.40 -12.37 -17.09
N PRO A 70 2.86 -13.39 -17.85
CA PRO A 70 4.12 -14.08 -17.55
C PRO A 70 5.38 -13.24 -17.83
N LEU A 71 5.30 -12.17 -18.63
CA LEU A 71 6.40 -11.22 -18.87
C LEU A 71 6.42 -10.04 -17.89
N ASP A 72 5.69 -10.12 -16.78
CA ASP A 72 5.73 -9.09 -15.74
C ASP A 72 7.14 -9.05 -15.09
N PRO A 73 7.92 -7.95 -15.24
CA PRO A 73 9.25 -7.85 -14.65
C PRO A 73 9.22 -7.64 -13.14
N VAL A 74 8.08 -7.19 -12.58
CA VAL A 74 7.89 -6.95 -11.15
C VAL A 74 7.51 -8.25 -10.43
N ASN A 75 6.67 -9.07 -11.07
CA ASN A 75 6.20 -10.35 -10.54
C ASN A 75 6.65 -11.50 -11.46
N PRO A 76 7.95 -11.88 -11.44
CA PRO A 76 8.51 -12.78 -12.43
C PRO A 76 7.90 -14.18 -12.38
N HIS A 77 7.51 -14.67 -13.55
CA HIS A 77 6.99 -16.01 -13.75
C HIS A 77 8.13 -17.03 -13.92
N PRO A 78 8.05 -18.25 -13.33
CA PRO A 78 6.98 -18.77 -12.47
C PRO A 78 7.20 -18.57 -10.96
N GLN A 79 8.35 -18.02 -10.54
CA GLN A 79 8.80 -18.05 -9.15
C GLN A 79 7.85 -17.28 -8.21
N PHE A 80 7.35 -16.14 -8.67
CA PHE A 80 6.39 -15.34 -7.91
C PHE A 80 5.11 -16.12 -7.62
N ILE A 81 4.51 -16.76 -8.65
CA ILE A 81 3.24 -17.49 -8.52
C ILE A 81 3.37 -18.64 -7.52
N PHE A 82 4.48 -19.38 -7.59
CA PHE A 82 4.73 -20.47 -6.65
C PHE A 82 4.81 -19.99 -5.20
N LEU A 83 5.49 -18.86 -4.96
CA LEU A 83 5.58 -18.28 -3.62
C LEU A 83 4.22 -17.72 -3.17
N TYR A 84 3.51 -17.03 -4.06
CA TYR A 84 2.19 -16.47 -3.81
C TYR A 84 1.19 -17.55 -3.38
N GLN A 85 1.10 -18.66 -4.13
CA GLN A 85 0.20 -19.76 -3.81
C GLN A 85 0.56 -20.46 -2.49
N LYS A 86 1.84 -20.50 -2.11
CA LYS A 86 2.28 -21.02 -0.80
C LYS A 86 1.85 -20.13 0.36
N LEU A 87 1.93 -18.80 0.18
CA LEU A 87 1.66 -17.82 1.24
C LEU A 87 0.17 -17.51 1.36
N VAL A 88 -0.56 -17.48 0.23
CA VAL A 88 -1.98 -17.14 0.16
C VAL A 88 -2.79 -18.41 -0.09
N GLN A 89 -3.01 -19.19 0.97
CA GLN A 89 -3.52 -20.57 0.95
C GLN A 89 -4.98 -20.73 0.44
N ARG A 90 -5.66 -19.62 0.08
CA ARG A 90 -7.01 -19.60 -0.53
C ARG A 90 -7.06 -18.67 -1.74
N SER A 91 -6.01 -18.73 -2.56
CA SER A 91 -5.92 -17.95 -3.79
C SER A 91 -6.09 -18.82 -5.04
N THR A 92 -6.56 -18.20 -6.10
CA THR A 92 -6.57 -18.75 -7.45
C THR A 92 -5.78 -17.82 -8.37
N VAL A 93 -5.23 -18.36 -9.47
CA VAL A 93 -4.37 -17.59 -10.37
C VAL A 93 -4.76 -17.88 -11.83
N SER A 94 -4.87 -16.83 -12.63
CA SER A 94 -4.96 -16.89 -14.08
C SER A 94 -3.71 -16.24 -14.67
N VAL A 95 -2.95 -17.02 -15.42
CA VAL A 95 -1.81 -16.53 -16.20
C VAL A 95 -2.31 -16.30 -17.63
N LEU A 96 -2.15 -15.08 -18.13
CA LEU A 96 -2.55 -14.72 -19.50
C LEU A 96 -1.51 -15.20 -20.52
N ASP A 97 -1.71 -14.83 -21.78
CA ASP A 97 -0.82 -15.23 -22.89
C ASP A 97 0.65 -14.84 -22.65
N GLU A 98 1.57 -15.59 -23.26
CA GLU A 98 3.01 -15.46 -23.06
C GLU A 98 3.58 -14.07 -23.34
N HIS A 99 2.93 -13.26 -24.18
CA HIS A 99 3.40 -11.91 -24.49
C HIS A 99 2.93 -10.82 -23.50
N ILE A 100 2.07 -11.15 -22.53
CA ILE A 100 1.49 -10.19 -21.61
C ILE A 100 2.44 -9.91 -20.44
N SER A 101 2.64 -8.63 -20.15
CA SER A 101 3.53 -8.12 -19.11
C SER A 101 2.75 -7.58 -17.90
N HIS A 102 3.10 -6.38 -17.44
CA HIS A 102 2.71 -5.83 -16.13
C HIS A 102 1.29 -5.24 -16.10
N TYR A 103 0.71 -4.85 -17.24
CA TYR A 103 -0.61 -4.22 -17.32
C TYR A 103 -1.60 -5.09 -18.12
N PRO A 104 -1.94 -6.29 -17.62
CA PRO A 104 -2.72 -7.28 -18.37
C PRO A 104 -4.09 -6.75 -18.82
N GLN A 105 -4.73 -5.88 -18.04
CA GLN A 105 -6.00 -5.25 -18.42
C GLN A 105 -5.91 -4.32 -19.63
N LEU A 106 -4.72 -3.81 -19.97
CA LEU A 106 -4.49 -2.96 -21.14
C LEU A 106 -3.93 -3.77 -22.31
N GLU A 107 -3.06 -4.74 -22.03
CA GLU A 107 -2.36 -5.56 -23.01
C GLU A 107 -3.24 -6.68 -23.59
N ASP A 108 -4.09 -7.30 -22.75
CA ASP A 108 -5.10 -8.29 -23.14
C ASP A 108 -6.41 -8.05 -22.37
N PRO A 109 -7.18 -7.00 -22.72
CA PRO A 109 -8.42 -6.67 -22.03
C PRO A 109 -9.46 -7.79 -22.11
N ALA A 110 -9.46 -8.56 -23.21
CA ALA A 110 -10.40 -9.65 -23.41
C ALA A 110 -10.07 -10.83 -22.48
N GLY A 111 -8.83 -11.33 -22.49
CA GLY A 111 -8.40 -12.40 -21.60
C GLY A 111 -8.48 -12.01 -20.12
N PHE A 112 -8.16 -10.76 -19.79
CA PHE A 112 -8.34 -10.24 -18.43
C PHE A 112 -9.81 -10.29 -18.00
N LEU A 113 -10.74 -9.77 -18.83
CA LEU A 113 -12.17 -9.80 -18.52
C LEU A 113 -12.72 -11.22 -18.46
N THR A 114 -12.27 -12.13 -19.33
CA THR A 114 -12.65 -13.54 -19.29
C THR A 114 -12.23 -14.19 -17.98
N ALA A 115 -10.98 -13.98 -17.54
CA ALA A 115 -10.49 -14.48 -16.25
C ALA A 115 -11.26 -13.88 -15.07
N TYR A 116 -11.51 -12.57 -15.11
CA TYR A 116 -12.30 -11.88 -14.09
C TYR A 116 -13.73 -12.41 -14.00
N PHE A 117 -14.44 -12.52 -15.13
CA PHE A 117 -15.81 -13.05 -15.17
C PHE A 117 -15.87 -14.53 -14.77
N SER A 118 -14.88 -15.33 -15.17
CA SER A 118 -14.76 -16.72 -14.72
C SER A 118 -14.63 -16.82 -13.20
N PHE A 119 -13.94 -15.87 -12.57
CA PHE A 119 -13.79 -15.85 -11.12
C PHE A 119 -15.07 -15.40 -10.40
N ILE A 120 -15.67 -14.28 -10.79
CA ILE A 120 -16.84 -13.75 -10.07
C ILE A 120 -18.09 -14.61 -10.25
N ASN A 121 -18.22 -15.34 -11.37
CA ASN A 121 -19.34 -16.24 -11.62
C ASN A 121 -19.16 -17.64 -11.01
N ALA A 122 -18.03 -17.89 -10.33
CA ALA A 122 -17.76 -19.15 -9.64
C ALA A 122 -18.29 -19.18 -8.18
N PHE A 123 -18.96 -18.11 -7.74
CA PHE A 123 -19.61 -17.95 -6.43
C PHE A 123 -21.10 -17.66 -6.59
#